data_AF-A0A6J1DXA2-F1
#
_entry.id   AF-A0A6J1DXA2-F1
#
_cell.length_a   1.000
_cell.length_b   1.000
_cell.length_c   1.000
_cell.angle_alpha   90.00
_cell.angle_beta   90.00
_cell.angle_gamma   90.00
#
_symmetry.space_group_name_H-M   'P 1'
#
loop_
_entity.id
_entity.type
_entity.pdbx_description
1 polymer ?
#
loop_
_entity_poly.entity_id
_entity_poly.type
_entity_poly.pdbx_seq_one_letter_code
_entity_poly.pdbx_strand_id
1 'polypeptide(L)'
;NQYDVYGNLFGLLAAHPITPLVSLHHLDVVEPIFPNATRLQALQRLKIPMDLDSAGLMQQSICYHKSKTWTVSVSWGFAIQVFRGIMSPREVEMPARTFLNWYRRADYTAYAFNTRPVSRNPCQKAFLFYFSDARMNSTTGLTVSKYTRHRVPQPTCKWKSPSPASIDIVKVVKKPDPNLWDRSPRRNCCRVRRTKEKKTMMVEVGVCREGEISEV
;
A
#
# COMPACT_ATOMS: atom_id res chain seq x y z
N ASN A 1 6.85 9.64 12.76
CA ASN A 1 8.04 9.72 11.91
C ASN A 1 8.01 11.00 11.09
N GLN A 2 9.14 11.70 11.03
CA GLN A 2 9.36 12.83 10.14
C GLN A 2 10.40 12.38 9.10
N TYR A 3 10.18 12.68 7.82
CA TYR A 3 11.05 12.26 6.72
C TYR A 3 11.52 13.47 5.91
N ASP A 4 12.82 13.77 5.97
CA ASP A 4 13.44 14.84 5.19
C ASP A 4 13.93 14.30 3.85
N VAL A 5 12.99 14.20 2.89
CA VAL A 5 13.22 13.56 1.59
C VAL A 5 12.60 14.37 0.45
N TYR A 6 13.11 14.17 -0.76
CA TYR A 6 12.61 14.76 -2.00
C TYR A 6 12.05 13.71 -2.95
N GLY A 7 11.26 14.17 -3.94
CA GLY A 7 10.80 13.32 -5.03
C GLY A 7 9.61 12.44 -4.64
N ASN A 8 9.64 11.16 -5.02
CA ASN A 8 8.49 10.28 -4.94
C ASN A 8 8.40 9.52 -3.61
N LEU A 9 7.42 9.88 -2.78
CA LEU A 9 7.20 9.28 -1.45
C LEU A 9 6.55 7.88 -1.47
N PHE A 10 6.26 7.31 -2.64
CA PHE A 10 5.50 6.08 -2.76
C PHE A 10 6.01 4.95 -1.87
N GLY A 11 7.33 4.70 -1.87
CA GLY A 11 7.94 3.63 -1.07
C GLY A 11 7.76 3.80 0.44
N LEU A 12 7.77 5.05 0.95
CA LEU A 12 7.56 5.35 2.37
C LEU A 12 6.10 5.19 2.77
N LEU A 13 5.19 5.73 1.97
CA LEU A 13 3.76 5.72 2.29
C LEU A 13 3.15 4.32 2.08
N ALA A 14 3.61 3.56 1.08
CA ALA A 14 3.12 2.21 0.83
C ALA A 14 3.62 1.17 1.85
N ALA A 15 4.77 1.43 2.47
CA ALA A 15 5.36 0.61 3.52
C ALA A 15 5.41 1.36 4.86
N HIS A 16 4.38 2.18 5.13
CA HIS A 16 4.34 2.97 6.35
C HIS A 16 4.42 2.03 7.57
N PRO A 17 5.27 2.36 8.58
CA PRO A 17 5.41 1.53 9.77
C PRO A 17 4.14 1.54 10.63
N ILE A 18 4.10 0.65 11.62
CA ILE A 18 2.98 0.47 12.58
C ILE A 18 2.91 1.65 13.55
N THR A 19 2.59 2.83 13.03
CA THR A 19 2.47 4.09 13.77
C THR A 19 1.38 4.94 13.11
N PRO A 20 0.70 5.82 13.86
CA PRO A 20 -0.26 6.75 13.28
C PRO A 20 0.39 7.64 12.22
N LEU A 21 -0.32 7.90 11.13
CA LEU A 21 0.08 8.93 10.18
C LEU A 21 -0.31 10.30 10.75
N VAL A 22 0.62 10.96 11.44
CA VAL A 22 0.37 12.23 12.15
C VAL A 22 0.48 13.43 11.22
N SER A 23 1.56 13.54 10.47
CA SER A 23 1.82 14.69 9.61
C SER A 23 2.53 14.31 8.31
N LEU A 24 2.14 14.99 7.25
CA LEU A 24 2.87 15.05 5.98
C LEU A 24 3.26 16.51 5.77
N HIS A 25 4.55 16.79 5.86
CA HIS A 25 5.14 18.11 5.72
C HIS A 25 6.01 18.13 4.45
N HIS A 26 6.49 19.30 4.04
CA HIS A 26 7.29 19.46 2.81
C HIS A 26 6.56 19.01 1.53
N LEU A 27 5.24 19.15 1.50
CA LEU A 27 4.43 18.77 0.35
C LEU A 27 4.78 19.58 -0.91
N ASP A 28 5.36 20.77 -0.76
CA ASP A 28 5.86 21.66 -1.81
C ASP A 28 7.08 21.12 -2.57
N VAL A 29 7.90 20.28 -1.93
CA VAL A 29 9.14 19.74 -2.51
C VAL A 29 9.08 18.27 -2.93
N VAL A 30 7.98 17.58 -2.61
CA VAL A 30 7.74 16.17 -3.01
C VAL A 30 6.75 16.09 -4.17
N GLU A 31 6.78 14.98 -4.91
CA GLU A 31 5.80 14.69 -5.95
C GLU A 31 4.40 14.48 -5.34
N PRO A 32 3.30 14.78 -6.07
CA PRO A 32 1.97 14.41 -5.64
C PRO A 32 1.86 12.92 -5.33
N ILE A 33 1.24 12.58 -4.19
CA ILE A 33 1.13 11.18 -3.73
C ILE A 33 0.26 10.31 -4.66
N PHE A 34 -0.66 10.92 -5.42
CA PHE A 34 -1.45 10.23 -6.43
C PHE A 34 -1.01 10.65 -7.84
N PRO A 35 -0.94 9.70 -8.80
CA PRO A 35 -0.61 10.02 -10.18
C PRO A 35 -1.73 10.86 -10.82
N ASN A 36 -1.35 11.70 -11.79
CA ASN A 36 -2.27 12.56 -12.56
C ASN A 36 -3.15 13.46 -11.68
N ALA A 37 -2.63 13.90 -10.53
CA ALA A 37 -3.28 14.82 -9.61
C ALA A 37 -2.31 15.91 -9.17
N THR A 38 -2.83 17.11 -8.92
CA THR A 38 -2.07 18.14 -8.20
C THR A 38 -1.93 17.78 -6.73
N ARG A 39 -1.03 18.45 -6.01
CA ARG A 39 -0.85 18.26 -4.55
C ARG A 39 -2.16 18.49 -3.78
N LEU A 40 -2.89 19.55 -4.11
CA LEU A 40 -4.18 19.85 -3.49
C LEU A 40 -5.23 18.78 -3.79
N GLN A 41 -5.38 18.37 -5.05
CA GLN A 41 -6.29 17.29 -5.43
C GLN A 41 -5.94 15.97 -4.72
N ALA A 42 -4.64 15.70 -4.55
CA ALA A 42 -4.18 14.51 -3.86
C ALA A 42 -4.55 14.53 -2.36
N LEU A 43 -4.43 15.68 -1.70
CA LEU A 43 -4.87 15.87 -0.31
C LEU A 43 -6.39 15.77 -0.16
N GLN A 44 -7.16 16.37 -1.06
CA GLN A 44 -8.62 16.24 -1.09
C GLN A 44 -9.05 14.78 -1.24
N ARG A 45 -8.39 14.02 -2.12
CA ARG A 45 -8.63 12.58 -2.26
C ARG A 45 -8.25 11.80 -1.00
N LEU A 46 -7.15 12.15 -0.33
CA LEU A 46 -6.69 11.50 0.90
C LEU A 46 -7.64 11.73 2.08
N LYS A 47 -8.39 12.84 2.06
CA LYS A 47 -9.40 13.14 3.08
C LYS A 47 -10.52 12.10 3.13
N ILE A 48 -10.90 11.50 2.00
CA ILE A 48 -11.97 10.50 1.92
C ILE A 48 -11.73 9.29 2.86
N PRO A 49 -10.61 8.55 2.76
CA PRO A 49 -10.34 7.45 3.68
C PRO A 49 -10.02 7.94 5.10
N MET A 50 -9.43 9.14 5.24
CA MET A 50 -9.13 9.74 6.55
C MET A 50 -10.40 9.99 7.37
N ASP A 51 -11.46 10.52 6.75
CA ASP A 51 -12.73 10.79 7.41
C ASP A 51 -13.48 9.48 7.74
N LEU A 52 -13.18 8.37 7.05
CA LEU A 52 -13.79 7.06 7.30
C LEU A 52 -13.10 6.26 8.41
N ASP A 53 -11.76 6.30 8.47
CA ASP A 53 -10.94 5.62 9.47
C ASP A 53 -9.50 6.17 9.46
N SER A 54 -9.29 7.29 10.14
CA SER A 54 -7.99 7.95 10.25
C SER A 54 -6.92 7.07 10.91
N ALA A 55 -7.31 6.22 11.85
CA ALA A 55 -6.40 5.34 12.57
C ALA A 55 -5.80 4.26 11.65
N GLY A 56 -6.58 3.77 10.68
CA GLY A 56 -6.14 2.81 9.67
C GLY A 56 -5.40 3.41 8.46
N LEU A 57 -5.23 4.73 8.39
CA LEU A 57 -4.70 5.41 7.22
C LEU A 57 -3.23 5.04 6.96
N MET A 58 -2.93 4.68 5.70
CA MET A 58 -1.64 4.18 5.21
C MET A 58 -1.07 2.96 5.94
N GLN A 59 -1.86 2.31 6.81
CA GLN A 59 -1.40 1.11 7.48
C GLN A 59 -1.21 -0.02 6.47
N GLN A 60 -0.02 -0.61 6.53
CA GLN A 60 0.37 -1.69 5.64
C GLN A 60 -0.14 -3.04 6.17
N SER A 61 -0.80 -3.79 5.30
CA SER A 61 -1.19 -5.18 5.50
C SER A 61 -0.68 -6.05 4.36
N ILE A 62 -0.11 -7.21 4.68
CA ILE A 62 0.50 -8.10 3.68
C ILE A 62 -0.26 -9.42 3.64
N CYS A 63 -0.50 -9.93 2.44
CA CYS A 63 -1.13 -11.23 2.24
C CYS A 63 -0.78 -11.85 0.90
N TYR A 64 -1.15 -13.12 0.77
CA TYR A 64 -0.72 -13.94 -0.36
C TYR A 64 -1.90 -14.51 -1.14
N HIS A 65 -1.87 -14.36 -2.46
CA HIS A 65 -2.80 -15.06 -3.34
C HIS A 65 -2.23 -16.44 -3.68
N LYS A 66 -2.46 -17.43 -2.82
CA LYS A 66 -1.83 -18.77 -2.92
C LYS A 66 -1.91 -19.40 -4.32
N SER A 67 -3.09 -19.43 -4.95
CA SER A 67 -3.25 -20.08 -6.25
C SER A 67 -2.58 -19.38 -7.44
N LYS A 68 -2.23 -18.09 -7.30
CA LYS A 68 -1.52 -17.33 -8.35
C LYS A 68 -0.07 -17.04 -7.98
N THR A 69 0.34 -17.44 -6.76
CA THR A 69 1.66 -17.18 -6.21
C THR A 69 2.00 -15.69 -6.27
N TRP A 70 1.11 -14.86 -5.70
CA TRP A 70 1.32 -13.41 -5.62
C TRP A 70 1.45 -12.95 -4.18
N THR A 71 2.22 -11.89 -4.00
CA THR A 71 2.26 -11.10 -2.75
C THR A 71 1.46 -9.83 -2.96
N VAL A 72 0.58 -9.52 -2.02
CA VAL A 72 -0.28 -8.34 -2.03
C VAL A 72 0.07 -7.51 -0.80
N SER A 73 0.56 -6.30 -1.01
CA SER A 73 0.78 -5.29 0.02
C SER A 73 -0.30 -4.22 -0.11
N VAL A 74 -1.09 -4.02 0.94
CA VAL A 74 -2.17 -3.04 1.01
C VAL A 74 -1.75 -1.94 1.97
N SER A 75 -1.58 -0.72 1.47
CA SER A 75 -1.52 0.50 2.27
C SER A 75 -2.88 1.18 2.19
N TRP A 76 -3.71 0.96 3.22
CA TRP A 76 -5.12 1.35 3.16
C TRP A 76 -5.29 2.89 3.02
N GLY A 77 -6.18 3.31 2.12
CA GLY A 77 -6.39 4.73 1.79
C GLY A 77 -5.36 5.35 0.84
N PHE A 78 -4.31 4.60 0.45
CA PHE A 78 -3.25 5.10 -0.42
C PHE A 78 -3.02 4.23 -1.66
N ALA A 79 -2.40 3.06 -1.52
CA ALA A 79 -2.00 2.25 -2.65
C ALA A 79 -1.89 0.76 -2.32
N ILE A 80 -1.99 -0.07 -3.36
CA ILE A 80 -1.82 -1.52 -3.29
C ILE A 80 -0.74 -1.93 -4.28
N GLN A 81 0.18 -2.76 -3.83
CA GLN A 81 1.21 -3.38 -4.65
C GLN A 81 0.91 -4.88 -4.78
N VAL A 82 0.79 -5.35 -6.02
CA VAL A 82 0.68 -6.78 -6.32
C VAL A 82 1.96 -7.23 -7.02
N PHE A 83 2.76 -8.04 -6.32
CA PHE A 83 3.98 -8.62 -6.83
C PHE A 83 3.69 -10.03 -7.36
N ARG A 84 4.37 -10.40 -8.44
CA ARG A 84 4.51 -11.81 -8.79
C ARG A 84 5.45 -12.46 -7.77
N GLY A 85 5.24 -13.74 -7.47
CA GLY A 85 6.04 -14.47 -6.49
C GLY A 85 5.63 -14.21 -5.03
N ILE A 86 6.22 -15.02 -4.14
CA ILE A 86 6.09 -14.88 -2.68
C ILE A 86 7.31 -14.10 -2.17
N MET A 87 7.05 -12.96 -1.54
CA MET A 87 8.06 -12.14 -0.86
C MET A 87 7.85 -12.23 0.65
N SER A 88 8.94 -12.17 1.42
CA SER A 88 8.84 -12.19 2.88
C SER A 88 8.25 -10.87 3.41
N PRO A 89 7.54 -10.89 4.55
CA PRO A 89 7.06 -9.66 5.18
C PRO A 89 8.19 -8.64 5.37
N ARG A 90 9.33 -9.08 5.91
CA ARG A 90 10.54 -8.25 6.08
C ARG A 90 10.97 -7.52 4.80
N GLU A 91 10.90 -8.17 3.64
CA GLU A 91 11.26 -7.53 2.37
C GLU A 91 10.21 -6.50 1.94
N VAL A 92 8.92 -6.78 2.14
CA VAL A 92 7.80 -5.93 1.70
C VAL A 92 7.62 -4.73 2.62
N GLU A 93 7.95 -4.86 3.90
CA GLU A 93 7.91 -3.80 4.92
C GLU A 93 9.07 -2.82 4.81
N MET A 94 10.19 -3.21 4.21
CA MET A 94 11.26 -2.27 3.92
C MET A 94 10.84 -1.32 2.78
N PRO A 95 10.82 0.01 3.03
CA PRO A 95 10.47 1.00 2.01
C PRO A 95 11.38 0.88 0.79
N ALA A 96 10.76 0.78 -0.39
CA ALA A 96 11.51 0.85 -1.65
C ALA A 96 12.02 2.27 -1.87
N ARG A 97 13.29 2.42 -2.27
CA ARG A 97 13.92 3.72 -2.55
C ARG A 97 13.34 4.39 -3.81
N THR A 98 12.18 5.00 -3.68
CA THR A 98 11.54 5.85 -4.71
C THR A 98 11.81 7.33 -4.51
N PHE A 99 12.35 7.70 -3.36
CA PHE A 99 12.64 9.07 -2.94
C PHE A 99 14.15 9.34 -2.94
N LEU A 100 14.50 10.63 -2.82
CA LEU A 100 15.87 11.11 -2.67
C LEU A 100 16.07 11.63 -1.24
N ASN A 101 17.31 11.57 -0.75
CA ASN A 101 17.66 12.18 0.54
C ASN A 101 17.61 13.72 0.48
N TRP A 102 17.82 14.37 1.62
CA TRP A 102 17.81 15.84 1.73
C TRP A 102 18.81 16.54 0.81
N TYR A 103 19.92 15.88 0.46
CA TYR A 103 20.91 16.37 -0.52
C TYR A 103 20.53 16.08 -1.98
N ARG A 104 19.29 15.63 -2.23
CA ARG A 104 18.76 15.23 -3.55
C ARG A 104 19.56 14.12 -4.21
N ARG A 105 20.14 13.20 -3.42
CA ARG A 105 20.88 12.04 -3.91
C ARG A 105 20.12 10.75 -3.65
N ALA A 106 20.32 9.75 -4.51
CA ALA A 106 19.73 8.41 -4.38
C ALA A 106 20.56 7.46 -3.48
N ASP A 107 21.46 8.03 -2.66
CA ASP A 107 22.32 7.29 -1.74
C ASP A 107 21.51 6.78 -0.54
N TYR A 108 21.73 5.51 -0.16
CA TYR A 108 21.04 4.84 0.93
C TYR A 108 21.67 5.07 2.30
N THR A 109 22.92 5.55 2.36
CA THR A 109 23.65 5.76 3.63
C THR A 109 23.17 6.98 4.41
N ALA A 110 22.43 7.88 3.75
CA ALA A 110 21.99 9.15 4.31
C ALA A 110 20.54 9.13 4.85
N TYR A 111 19.99 7.95 5.16
CA TYR A 111 18.67 7.81 5.77
C TYR A 111 18.79 7.30 7.21
N ALA A 112 17.97 7.83 8.12
CA ALA A 112 17.89 7.37 9.51
C ALA A 112 17.13 6.04 9.69
N PHE A 113 16.80 5.35 8.59
CA PHE A 113 15.98 4.14 8.57
C PHE A 113 16.38 3.22 7.42
N ASN A 114 16.07 1.94 7.58
CA ASN A 114 16.37 0.93 6.57
C ASN A 114 15.50 1.11 5.33
N THR A 115 16.13 1.04 4.16
CA THR A 115 15.46 1.09 2.87
C THR A 115 15.96 -0.04 1.98
N ARG A 116 15.14 -0.47 1.01
CA ARG A 116 15.57 -1.47 0.03
C ARG A 116 15.72 -0.84 -1.36
N PRO A 117 16.67 -1.32 -2.19
CA PRO A 117 16.70 -0.93 -3.60
C PRO A 117 15.38 -1.26 -4.29
N VAL A 118 15.02 -0.46 -5.29
CA VAL A 118 14.02 -0.87 -6.28
C VAL A 118 14.56 -2.11 -6.99
N SER A 119 13.81 -3.21 -6.98
CA SER A 119 14.30 -4.48 -7.54
C SER A 119 14.66 -4.31 -9.02
N ARG A 120 15.83 -4.83 -9.39
CA ARG A 120 16.30 -4.91 -10.77
C ARG A 120 15.70 -6.10 -11.51
N ASN A 121 15.09 -7.05 -10.81
CA ASN A 121 14.45 -8.21 -11.43
C ASN A 121 13.13 -7.77 -12.09
N PRO A 122 12.99 -7.91 -13.42
CA PRO A 122 11.77 -7.55 -14.15
C PRO A 122 10.48 -8.15 -13.58
N CYS A 123 10.56 -9.38 -13.06
CA CYS A 123 9.41 -10.09 -12.51
C CYS A 123 8.96 -9.58 -11.14
N GLN A 124 9.86 -8.96 -10.37
CA GLN A 124 9.56 -8.37 -9.08
C GLN A 124 8.99 -6.94 -9.19
N LYS A 125 8.87 -6.39 -10.41
CA LYS A 125 8.16 -5.12 -10.60
C LYS A 125 6.68 -5.28 -10.22
N ALA A 126 6.24 -4.49 -9.25
CA ALA A 126 4.87 -4.53 -8.78
C ALA A 126 3.88 -4.00 -9.82
N PHE A 127 2.66 -4.51 -9.75
CA PHE A 127 1.47 -3.88 -10.32
C PHE A 127 0.89 -2.95 -9.25
N LEU A 128 0.82 -1.66 -9.57
CA LEU A 128 0.37 -0.64 -8.63
C LEU A 128 -1.11 -0.33 -8.85
N PHE A 129 -1.85 -0.17 -7.77
CA PHE A 129 -3.23 0.28 -7.76
C PHE A 129 -3.35 1.42 -6.76
N TYR A 130 -3.78 2.60 -7.20
CA TYR A 130 -3.93 3.76 -6.33
C TYR A 130 -5.36 3.89 -5.85
N PHE A 131 -5.52 4.39 -4.64
CA PHE A 131 -6.82 4.72 -4.07
C PHE A 131 -7.59 5.64 -5.01
N SER A 132 -8.83 5.27 -5.30
CA SER A 132 -9.73 6.06 -6.13
C SER A 132 -10.87 6.67 -5.33
N ASP A 133 -11.51 5.88 -4.47
CA ASP A 133 -12.73 6.23 -3.74
C ASP A 133 -12.99 5.23 -2.59
N ALA A 134 -13.77 5.61 -1.59
CA ALA A 134 -14.24 4.73 -0.52
C ALA A 134 -15.60 5.15 0.03
N ARG A 135 -16.34 4.17 0.53
CA ARG A 135 -17.63 4.38 1.18
C ARG A 135 -17.83 3.45 2.36
N MET A 136 -18.57 3.92 3.35
CA MET A 136 -19.11 3.05 4.40
C MET A 136 -20.34 2.32 3.87
N ASN A 137 -20.39 1.00 4.08
CA ASN A 137 -21.64 0.27 3.93
C ASN A 137 -22.44 0.42 5.23
N SER A 138 -23.57 1.13 5.17
CA SER A 138 -24.43 1.40 6.33
C SER A 138 -25.03 0.13 6.94
N THR A 139 -25.25 -0.93 6.15
CA THR A 139 -25.84 -2.18 6.63
C THR A 139 -24.82 -3.03 7.40
N THR A 140 -23.57 -3.09 6.94
CA THR A 140 -22.55 -3.97 7.53
C THR A 140 -21.59 -3.24 8.47
N GLY A 141 -21.57 -1.90 8.45
CA GLY A 141 -20.59 -1.08 9.16
C GLY A 141 -19.16 -1.26 8.63
N LEU A 142 -18.99 -1.80 7.43
CA LEU A 142 -17.68 -2.01 6.81
C LEU A 142 -17.40 -0.94 5.76
N THR A 143 -16.18 -0.44 5.74
CA THR A 143 -15.68 0.39 4.63
C THR A 143 -15.37 -0.48 3.43
N VAL A 144 -15.74 0.01 2.25
CA VAL A 144 -15.36 -0.55 0.96
C VAL A 144 -14.60 0.52 0.21
N SER A 145 -13.30 0.30 0.02
CA SER A 145 -12.40 1.18 -0.72
C SER A 145 -12.03 0.57 -2.07
N LYS A 146 -11.95 1.41 -3.09
CA LYS A 146 -11.66 1.05 -4.48
C LYS A 146 -10.29 1.60 -4.86
N TYR A 147 -9.50 0.77 -5.52
CA TYR A 147 -8.18 1.11 -6.02
C TYR A 147 -8.12 0.79 -7.51
N THR A 148 -7.70 1.75 -8.31
CA THR A 148 -7.62 1.62 -9.77
C THR A 148 -6.19 1.39 -10.20
N ARG A 149 -6.02 0.52 -11.20
CA ARG A 149 -4.69 0.18 -11.70
C ARG A 149 -3.97 1.38 -12.30
N HIS A 150 -2.73 1.58 -11.87
CA HIS A 150 -1.80 2.46 -12.54
C HIS A 150 -1.16 1.72 -13.73
N ARG A 151 -1.50 2.14 -14.94
CA ARG A 151 -1.04 1.51 -16.16
C ARG A 151 0.33 2.05 -16.55
N VAL A 152 1.38 1.38 -16.06
CA VAL A 152 2.77 1.60 -16.48
C VAL A 152 3.28 0.40 -17.28
N PRO A 153 4.20 0.61 -18.24
CA PRO A 153 4.85 -0.49 -18.95
C PRO A 153 5.46 -1.49 -17.97
N GLN A 154 5.12 -2.77 -18.16
CA GLN A 154 5.65 -3.86 -17.37
C GLN A 154 6.69 -4.60 -18.23
N PRO A 155 7.90 -4.84 -17.71
CA PRO A 155 8.91 -5.56 -18.47
C PRO A 155 8.48 -7.03 -18.64
N THR A 156 9.09 -7.70 -19.62
CA THR A 156 8.86 -9.13 -19.83
C THR A 156 9.32 -9.90 -18.60
N CYS A 157 8.51 -10.87 -18.19
CA CYS A 157 8.77 -11.69 -17.01
C CYS A 157 8.70 -13.17 -17.37
N LYS A 158 9.72 -13.93 -16.97
CA LYS A 158 9.86 -15.36 -17.25
C LYS A 158 9.30 -16.26 -16.13
N TRP A 159 8.84 -15.69 -15.01
CA TRP A 159 8.24 -16.49 -13.94
C TRP A 159 6.91 -17.09 -14.38
N LYS A 160 6.67 -18.34 -13.95
CA LYS A 160 5.43 -19.09 -14.24
C LYS A 160 4.18 -18.53 -13.55
N SER A 161 4.37 -17.67 -12.54
CA SER A 161 3.26 -17.02 -11.84
C SER A 161 2.39 -16.21 -12.81
N PRO A 162 1.06 -16.39 -12.82
CA PRO A 162 0.16 -15.64 -13.69
C PRO A 162 0.36 -14.13 -13.56
N SER A 163 0.13 -13.40 -14.65
CA SER A 163 0.25 -11.95 -14.63
C SER A 163 -0.93 -11.28 -13.88
N PRO A 164 -0.69 -10.37 -12.92
CA PRO A 164 -1.73 -9.50 -12.38
C PRO A 164 -2.31 -8.50 -13.40
N ALA A 165 -1.79 -8.47 -14.63
CA ALA A 165 -2.21 -7.55 -15.68
C ALA A 165 -3.67 -7.69 -16.15
N SER A 166 -4.41 -8.71 -15.71
CA SER A 166 -5.84 -8.84 -16.00
C SER A 166 -6.72 -8.09 -15.00
N ILE A 167 -6.15 -7.63 -13.87
CA ILE A 167 -6.88 -6.90 -12.84
C ILE A 167 -6.82 -5.40 -13.16
N ASP A 168 -7.98 -4.75 -13.14
CA ASP A 168 -8.12 -3.30 -13.30
C ASP A 168 -8.49 -2.62 -11.97
N ILE A 169 -9.19 -3.34 -11.09
CA ILE A 169 -9.70 -2.81 -9.83
C ILE A 169 -9.34 -3.75 -8.68
N VAL A 170 -8.91 -3.18 -7.56
CA VAL A 170 -8.87 -3.89 -6.28
C VAL A 170 -9.89 -3.23 -5.35
N LYS A 171 -10.76 -4.05 -4.74
CA LYS A 171 -11.69 -3.61 -3.69
C LYS A 171 -11.18 -4.11 -2.35
N VAL A 172 -11.01 -3.21 -1.39
CA VAL A 172 -10.62 -3.56 -0.02
C VAL A 172 -11.79 -3.34 0.91
N VAL A 173 -12.17 -4.38 1.64
CA VAL A 173 -13.18 -4.33 2.70
C VAL A 173 -12.48 -4.32 4.05
N LYS A 174 -12.83 -3.35 4.89
CA LYS A 174 -12.21 -3.17 6.21
C LYS A 174 -13.24 -2.66 7.22
N LYS A 175 -13.21 -3.18 8.45
CA LYS A 175 -13.95 -2.58 9.57
C LYS A 175 -13.18 -1.36 10.10
N PRO A 176 -13.80 -0.17 10.21
CA PRO A 176 -13.19 0.98 10.88
C PRO A 176 -12.76 0.62 12.29
N ASP A 177 -11.64 1.18 12.73
CA ASP A 177 -11.13 0.92 14.07
C ASP A 177 -10.48 2.16 14.69
N PRO A 178 -11.29 3.10 15.24
CA PRO A 178 -10.78 4.35 15.83
C PRO A 178 -9.80 4.12 16.97
N ASN A 179 -9.97 3.04 17.72
CA ASN A 179 -9.17 2.68 18.90
C ASN A 179 -8.01 1.75 18.53
N LEU A 180 -7.55 1.77 17.26
CA LEU A 180 -6.42 0.94 16.80
C LEU A 180 -5.17 1.18 17.64
N TRP A 181 -4.92 2.44 17.99
CA TRP A 181 -3.71 2.91 18.66
C TRP A 181 -3.77 2.83 20.19
N ASP A 182 -4.93 2.51 20.77
CA ASP A 182 -5.09 2.28 22.21
C ASP A 182 -4.61 0.88 22.63
N ARG A 183 -4.39 0.00 21.65
CA ARG A 183 -3.88 -1.37 21.82
C ARG A 183 -2.41 -1.43 21.43
N SER A 184 -1.74 -2.51 21.85
CA SER A 184 -0.38 -2.78 21.41
C SER A 184 -0.28 -2.73 19.88
N PRO A 185 0.69 -1.99 19.31
CA PRO A 185 0.79 -1.79 17.88
C PRO A 185 1.06 -3.13 17.19
N ARG A 186 0.06 -3.60 16.43
CA ARG A 186 0.16 -4.82 15.61
C ARG A 186 -0.39 -4.51 14.22
N ARG A 187 0.25 -5.03 13.17
CA ARG A 187 -0.28 -4.89 11.80
C ARG A 187 -1.60 -5.64 11.70
N ASN A 188 -2.52 -5.07 10.93
CA ASN A 188 -3.64 -5.83 10.42
C ASN A 188 -3.17 -6.80 9.34
N CYS A 189 -3.81 -7.96 9.26
CA CYS A 189 -3.60 -8.93 8.19
C CYS A 189 -4.57 -8.66 7.04
N CYS A 190 -4.14 -8.99 5.81
CA CYS A 190 -5.05 -9.01 4.67
C CYS A 190 -5.38 -10.42 4.19
N ARG A 191 -6.49 -10.59 3.47
CA ARG A 191 -6.93 -11.87 2.92
C ARG A 191 -7.53 -11.66 1.54
N VAL A 192 -7.00 -12.35 0.54
CA VAL A 192 -7.59 -12.32 -0.80
C VAL A 192 -8.88 -13.15 -0.80
N ARG A 193 -10.00 -12.52 -1.16
CA ARG A 193 -11.32 -13.15 -1.23
C ARG A 193 -11.67 -13.50 -2.68
N ARG A 194 -12.44 -14.57 -2.84
CA ARG A 194 -13.02 -14.92 -4.15
C ARG A 194 -14.07 -13.88 -4.51
N THR A 195 -14.06 -13.45 -5.77
CA THR A 195 -15.08 -12.55 -6.33
C THR A 195 -15.52 -13.07 -7.70
N LYS A 196 -16.79 -12.85 -8.02
CA LYS A 196 -17.36 -13.13 -9.34
C LYS A 196 -17.22 -11.93 -10.30
N GLU A 197 -16.81 -10.77 -9.78
CA GLU A 197 -16.62 -9.57 -10.58
C GLU A 197 -15.42 -9.72 -11.53
N LYS A 198 -15.68 -9.50 -12.83
CA LYS A 198 -14.62 -9.55 -13.85
C LYS A 198 -13.59 -8.46 -13.61
N LYS A 199 -12.30 -8.79 -13.79
CA LYS A 199 -11.14 -7.89 -13.63
C LYS A 199 -11.02 -7.20 -12.26
N THR A 200 -11.72 -7.70 -11.24
CA THR A 200 -11.66 -7.19 -9.88
C THR A 200 -10.96 -8.20 -8.96
N MET A 201 -10.10 -7.72 -8.08
CA MET A 201 -9.61 -8.48 -6.94
C MET A 201 -10.25 -7.95 -5.66
N MET A 202 -10.73 -8.84 -4.79
CA MET A 202 -11.29 -8.46 -3.50
C MET A 202 -10.32 -8.83 -2.39
N VAL A 203 -10.05 -7.90 -1.49
CA VAL A 203 -9.17 -8.09 -0.34
C VAL A 203 -9.90 -7.66 0.92
N GLU A 204 -9.82 -8.45 1.97
CA GLU A 204 -10.28 -8.08 3.31
C GLU A 204 -9.08 -7.66 4.15
N VAL A 205 -9.21 -6.59 4.94
CA VAL A 205 -8.22 -6.16 5.92
C VAL A 205 -8.85 -6.14 7.31
N GLY A 206 -8.17 -6.69 8.30
CA GLY A 206 -8.59 -6.65 9.69
C GLY A 206 -7.59 -7.33 10.62
N VAL A 207 -7.98 -7.53 11.88
CA VAL A 207 -7.14 -8.18 12.88
C VAL A 207 -6.70 -9.57 12.39
N CYS A 208 -5.44 -9.91 12.64
CA CYS A 208 -4.88 -11.21 12.30
C CYS A 208 -5.59 -12.33 13.05
N ARG A 209 -5.86 -13.43 12.35
CA ARG A 209 -6.41 -14.65 12.94
C ARG A 209 -5.29 -15.49 13.54
N GLU A 210 -5.67 -16.47 14.34
CA GLU A 210 -4.73 -17.48 14.82
C GLU A 210 -3.98 -18.13 13.66
N GLY A 211 -2.65 -18.20 13.75
CA GLY A 211 -1.75 -18.70 12.71
C GLY A 211 -1.44 -17.74 11.56
N GLU A 212 -2.04 -16.54 11.53
CA GLU A 212 -1.60 -15.47 10.64
C GLU A 212 -0.51 -14.65 11.32
N ILE A 213 0.62 -14.48 10.63
CA ILE A 213 1.79 -13.80 11.19
C ILE A 213 1.77 -12.34 10.71
N SER A 214 1.68 -11.41 11.67
CA SER A 214 2.06 -10.01 11.52
C SER A 214 3.37 -9.80 12.28
N GLU A 215 4.53 -10.06 11.68
CA GLU A 215 5.77 -9.76 12.42
C GLU A 215 5.91 -8.24 12.60
N VAL A 216 6.50 -7.86 13.74
CA VAL A 216 6.77 -6.48 14.19
C VAL A 216 8.25 -6.19 13.96
#